data_AF-A0A0F9CBH2-F1
#
_entry.id   AF-A0A0F9CBH2-F1
#
_cell.length_a   1.000
_cell.length_b   1.000
_cell.length_c   1.000
_cell.angle_alpha   90.00
_cell.angle_beta   90.00
_cell.angle_gamma   90.00
#
_symmetry.space_group_name_H-M   'P 1'
#
loop_
_entity.id
_entity.type
_entity.pdbx_description
1 polymer ?
#
loop_
_entity_poly.entity_id
_entity_poly.type
_entity_poly.pdbx_seq_one_letter_code
_entity_poly.pdbx_strand_id
1 'polypeptide(L)'
;AVSPTPDSYGAAYLTASTAGAPCLAIRARGWYVSGFEFDALADSACVYFDGVTSNSNASGTVIEDCLFVGQNQGLYGLHVANTNASCGLVVIRNNRFYGFTSGSTDGACMQCTNTSTDAPGLWTVEDNWFADSDNLIKDMSFKMCTVRNNTFVAGGANQSPTQKLKNTNGSLTNFYGNSFGGVYTLAGGYVAGSGDDWSGNMAEDVAGEAANGWTFKVPAS
;
A
#
# COMPACT_ATOMS: atom_id res chain seq x y z
N ALA A 1 0.20 29.04 2.14
CA ALA A 1 0.94 27.78 2.23
C ALA A 1 0.49 27.10 3.51
N VAL A 2 -0.19 25.97 3.40
CA VAL A 2 -0.61 25.18 4.57
C VAL A 2 0.65 24.58 5.17
N SER A 3 0.75 24.60 6.50
CA SER A 3 1.93 24.10 7.21
C SER A 3 2.16 22.64 6.86
N PRO A 4 3.41 22.22 6.56
CA PRO A 4 3.74 20.81 6.42
C PRO A 4 3.29 20.05 7.67
N THR A 5 2.80 18.83 7.47
CA THR A 5 2.50 17.89 8.54
C THR A 5 3.76 17.66 9.40
N PRO A 6 3.63 17.22 10.67
CA PRO A 6 4.77 16.97 11.55
C PRO A 6 5.85 16.03 10.97
N ASP A 7 5.50 15.25 9.95
CA ASP A 7 6.35 14.26 9.29
C ASP A 7 6.89 14.69 7.91
N SER A 8 6.66 15.94 7.49
CA SER A 8 7.06 16.41 6.15
C SER A 8 8.58 16.47 5.94
N TYR A 9 9.03 16.07 4.74
CA TYR A 9 10.42 16.20 4.29
C TYR A 9 10.84 17.63 3.93
N GLY A 10 9.89 18.57 3.84
CA GLY A 10 10.14 19.95 3.45
C GLY A 10 10.08 20.20 1.93
N ALA A 11 9.31 21.22 1.57
CA ALA A 11 9.23 21.94 0.29
C ALA A 11 8.66 21.25 -0.98
N ALA A 12 8.81 19.94 -1.22
CA ALA A 12 8.25 19.29 -2.42
C ALA A 12 6.92 18.58 -2.16
N TYR A 13 5.86 19.39 -1.96
CA TYR A 13 4.48 18.92 -1.74
C TYR A 13 3.69 18.93 -3.06
N LEU A 14 3.08 17.80 -3.41
CA LEU A 14 2.28 17.61 -4.61
C LEU A 14 0.84 17.28 -4.23
N THR A 15 -0.08 18.18 -4.59
CA THR A 15 -1.53 17.95 -4.52
C THR A 15 -2.12 18.18 -5.90
N ALA A 16 -3.12 17.39 -6.28
CA ALA A 16 -3.94 17.71 -7.44
C ALA A 16 -4.70 19.03 -7.23
N SER A 17 -5.07 19.72 -8.31
CA SER A 17 -5.89 20.95 -8.25
C SER A 17 -7.39 20.67 -8.10
N THR A 18 -7.81 19.41 -8.29
CA THR A 18 -9.21 19.01 -8.40
C THR A 18 -9.39 17.66 -7.69
N ALA A 19 -10.49 17.50 -6.95
CA ALA A 19 -10.90 16.21 -6.39
C ALA A 19 -11.05 15.13 -7.48
N GLY A 20 -10.82 13.87 -7.11
CA GLY A 20 -10.88 12.72 -8.02
C GLY A 20 -9.70 12.57 -9.01
N ALA A 21 -8.82 13.57 -9.13
CA ALA A 21 -7.64 13.50 -9.99
C ALA A 21 -6.39 13.09 -9.21
N PRO A 22 -5.54 12.17 -9.72
CA PRO A 22 -4.33 11.79 -9.02
C PRO A 22 -3.27 12.90 -9.04
N CYS A 23 -2.38 12.94 -8.05
CA CYS A 23 -1.27 13.90 -8.04
C CYS A 23 -0.25 13.60 -9.14
N LEU A 24 0.04 12.31 -9.37
CA LEU A 24 0.90 11.83 -10.45
C LEU A 24 0.30 10.59 -11.12
N ALA A 25 0.12 10.65 -12.44
CA ALA A 25 -0.23 9.48 -13.25
C ALA A 25 0.99 9.00 -14.03
N ILE A 26 1.47 7.80 -13.71
CA ILE A 26 2.63 7.19 -14.38
C ILE A 26 2.12 6.34 -15.54
N ARG A 27 2.49 6.74 -16.76
CA ARG A 27 2.07 6.09 -18.03
C ARG A 27 3.21 5.51 -18.84
N ALA A 28 4.45 5.80 -18.47
CA ALA A 28 5.64 5.33 -19.18
C ALA A 28 6.55 4.56 -18.23
N ARG A 29 7.48 3.78 -18.80
CA ARG A 29 8.36 2.89 -18.05
C ARG A 29 9.52 3.65 -17.43
N GLY A 30 10.12 3.08 -16.37
CA GLY A 30 11.42 3.49 -15.87
C GLY A 30 11.42 4.81 -15.11
N TRP A 31 10.32 5.15 -14.44
CA TRP A 31 10.27 6.34 -13.58
C TRP A 31 11.06 6.10 -12.29
N TYR A 32 11.67 7.16 -11.79
CA TYR A 32 12.27 7.20 -10.47
C TYR A 32 11.67 8.39 -9.71
N VAL A 33 10.91 8.11 -8.66
CA VAL A 33 10.18 9.10 -7.86
C VAL A 33 10.72 9.03 -6.44
N SER A 34 11.29 10.13 -5.94
CA SER A 34 11.86 10.15 -4.60
C SER A 34 11.84 11.53 -3.94
N GLY A 35 11.66 11.55 -2.60
CA GLY A 35 11.74 12.75 -1.79
C GLY A 35 10.52 13.69 -1.88
N PHE A 36 9.37 13.18 -2.31
CA PHE A 36 8.13 13.95 -2.44
C PHE A 36 7.16 13.68 -1.30
N GLU A 37 6.40 14.70 -0.91
CA GLU A 37 5.14 14.54 -0.18
C GLU A 37 3.99 14.61 -1.19
N PHE A 38 3.19 13.56 -1.26
CA PHE A 38 1.98 13.51 -2.07
C PHE A 38 0.76 13.59 -1.18
N ASP A 39 -0.20 14.41 -1.58
CA ASP A 39 -1.42 14.61 -0.82
C ASP A 39 -2.67 14.43 -1.69
N ALA A 40 -3.40 13.36 -1.40
CA ALA A 40 -4.61 12.99 -2.12
C ALA A 40 -5.81 13.79 -1.61
N LEU A 41 -6.37 14.63 -2.48
CA LEU A 41 -7.68 15.24 -2.28
C LEU A 41 -8.79 14.18 -2.26
N ALA A 42 -10.00 14.60 -1.88
CA ALA A 42 -11.19 13.75 -1.84
C ALA A 42 -11.31 12.86 -3.10
N ASP A 43 -11.55 11.57 -2.84
CA ASP A 43 -11.79 10.54 -3.86
C ASP A 43 -10.65 10.37 -4.89
N SER A 44 -9.42 10.75 -4.54
CA SER A 44 -8.25 10.66 -5.43
C SER A 44 -7.16 9.70 -4.94
N ALA A 45 -6.18 9.45 -5.82
CA ALA A 45 -4.95 8.73 -5.50
C ALA A 45 -3.76 9.69 -5.42
N CYS A 46 -2.76 9.44 -4.57
CA CYS A 46 -1.50 10.17 -4.64
C CYS A 46 -0.78 9.84 -5.95
N VAL A 47 -0.48 8.55 -6.17
CA VAL A 47 0.13 8.06 -7.41
C VAL A 47 -0.76 7.02 -8.05
N TYR A 48 -0.99 7.20 -9.36
CA TYR A 48 -1.78 6.32 -10.19
C TYR A 48 -0.89 5.65 -11.24
N PHE A 49 -0.76 4.33 -11.15
CA PHE A 49 -0.15 3.50 -12.19
C PHE A 49 -1.21 3.22 -13.25
N ASP A 50 -1.13 3.95 -14.36
CA ASP A 50 -2.09 3.81 -15.46
C ASP A 50 -1.77 2.54 -16.27
N GLY A 51 -2.66 1.56 -16.17
CA GLY A 51 -2.70 0.39 -17.03
C GLY A 51 -4.07 0.21 -17.69
N VAL A 52 -4.89 1.27 -17.76
CA VAL A 52 -6.23 1.24 -18.37
C VAL A 52 -6.14 1.44 -19.87
N THR A 53 -5.11 2.15 -20.33
CA THR A 53 -4.86 2.38 -21.75
C THR A 53 -3.80 1.40 -22.28
N SER A 54 -4.02 0.84 -23.48
CA SER A 54 -3.15 -0.20 -24.06
C SER A 54 -1.71 0.26 -24.35
N ASN A 55 -1.48 1.57 -24.39
CA ASN A 55 -0.17 2.18 -24.57
C ASN A 55 0.47 2.71 -23.28
N SER A 56 -0.22 2.64 -22.14
CA SER A 56 0.39 3.00 -20.85
C SER A 56 1.11 1.81 -20.24
N ASN A 57 2.29 2.05 -19.69
CA ASN A 57 3.06 1.00 -19.06
C ASN A 57 3.99 1.62 -18.02
N ALA A 58 3.66 1.44 -16.75
CA ALA A 58 4.43 1.97 -15.64
C ALA A 58 5.48 0.99 -15.09
N SER A 59 5.86 -0.02 -15.88
CA SER A 59 6.84 -1.03 -15.46
C SER A 59 8.23 -0.43 -15.22
N GLY A 60 9.00 -1.05 -14.31
CA GLY A 60 10.35 -0.60 -13.98
C GLY A 60 10.39 0.70 -13.17
N THR A 61 9.25 1.10 -12.60
CA THR A 61 9.18 2.30 -11.75
C THR A 61 9.75 2.03 -10.37
N VAL A 62 10.52 2.98 -9.84
CA VAL A 62 10.96 3.00 -8.45
C VAL A 62 10.31 4.19 -7.75
N ILE A 63 9.69 3.96 -6.60
CA ILE A 63 9.16 4.98 -5.71
C ILE A 63 9.79 4.78 -4.33
N GLU A 64 10.54 5.78 -3.87
CA GLU A 64 11.23 5.69 -2.60
C GLU A 64 11.32 6.98 -1.80
N ASP A 65 11.47 6.86 -0.48
CA ASP A 65 11.64 8.00 0.44
C ASP A 65 10.57 9.09 0.24
N CYS A 66 9.33 8.68 -0.06
CA CYS A 66 8.19 9.58 -0.21
C CYS A 66 7.22 9.50 0.98
N LEU A 67 6.48 10.57 1.20
CA LEU A 67 5.38 10.66 2.15
C LEU A 67 4.06 10.70 1.38
N PHE A 68 3.11 9.83 1.73
CA PHE A 68 1.80 9.73 1.10
C PHE A 68 0.72 10.01 2.15
N VAL A 69 -0.02 11.08 1.91
CA VAL A 69 -1.02 11.61 2.84
C VAL A 69 -2.38 11.57 2.17
N GLY A 70 -3.37 10.99 2.86
CA GLY A 70 -4.75 10.93 2.36
C GLY A 70 -5.66 12.02 2.92
N GLN A 71 -5.21 12.89 3.83
CA GLN A 71 -6.01 13.98 4.41
C GLN A 71 -7.37 13.55 5.02
N ASN A 72 -7.54 12.26 5.35
CA ASN A 72 -8.80 11.64 5.76
C ASN A 72 -9.94 11.81 4.74
N GLN A 73 -9.58 11.92 3.44
CA GLN A 73 -10.52 12.19 2.34
C GLN A 73 -10.10 11.48 1.04
N GLY A 74 -8.79 11.38 0.79
CA GLY A 74 -8.18 10.67 -0.31
C GLY A 74 -8.43 9.17 -0.22
N LEU A 75 -8.55 8.54 -1.39
CA LEU A 75 -8.84 7.12 -1.51
C LEU A 75 -7.58 6.28 -1.44
N TYR A 76 -6.53 6.65 -2.18
CA TYR A 76 -5.39 5.77 -2.39
C TYR A 76 -4.04 6.47 -2.23
N GLY A 77 -3.08 5.82 -1.58
CA GLY A 77 -1.67 6.21 -1.71
C GLY A 77 -1.16 5.82 -3.10
N LEU A 78 -1.08 4.52 -3.36
CA LEU A 78 -0.78 3.98 -4.68
C LEU A 78 -1.99 3.25 -5.24
N HIS A 79 -2.43 3.66 -6.43
CA HIS A 79 -3.51 3.00 -7.14
C HIS A 79 -2.99 2.36 -8.43
N VAL A 80 -3.18 1.05 -8.55
CA VAL A 80 -2.87 0.28 -9.76
C VAL A 80 -4.16 0.00 -10.52
N ALA A 81 -4.32 0.64 -11.66
CA ALA A 81 -5.45 0.42 -12.53
C ALA A 81 -5.03 -0.43 -13.72
N ASN A 82 -5.06 -1.75 -13.58
CA ASN A 82 -4.53 -2.67 -14.59
C ASN A 82 -5.62 -3.48 -15.28
N THR A 83 -6.35 -2.84 -16.19
CA THR A 83 -7.29 -3.54 -17.08
C THR A 83 -6.63 -4.04 -18.36
N ASN A 84 -5.59 -3.38 -18.86
CA ASN A 84 -5.06 -3.61 -20.21
C ASN A 84 -3.53 -3.70 -20.29
N ALA A 85 -2.75 -3.20 -19.32
CA ALA A 85 -1.30 -3.11 -19.46
C ALA A 85 -0.52 -3.47 -18.18
N SER A 86 0.52 -4.29 -18.35
CA SER A 86 1.39 -4.74 -17.27
C SER A 86 2.13 -3.58 -16.59
N CYS A 87 1.98 -3.52 -15.26
CA CYS A 87 2.83 -2.75 -14.36
C CYS A 87 3.70 -3.75 -13.60
N GLY A 88 4.81 -4.19 -14.20
CA GLY A 88 5.73 -5.14 -13.60
C GLY A 88 7.05 -4.51 -13.17
N LEU A 89 7.86 -5.23 -12.40
CA LEU A 89 9.22 -4.79 -12.01
C LEU A 89 9.22 -3.44 -11.27
N VAL A 90 8.21 -3.18 -10.45
CA VAL A 90 8.12 -1.94 -9.66
C VAL A 90 8.77 -2.14 -8.30
N VAL A 91 9.48 -1.14 -7.82
CA VAL A 91 10.04 -1.10 -6.46
C VAL A 91 9.37 0.02 -5.67
N ILE A 92 8.75 -0.33 -4.55
CA ILE A 92 8.17 0.60 -3.58
C ILE A 92 8.94 0.42 -2.27
N ARG A 93 9.78 1.39 -1.90
CA ARG A 93 10.61 1.24 -0.70
C ARG A 93 10.74 2.49 0.16
N ASN A 94 10.94 2.32 1.46
CA ASN A 94 11.21 3.43 2.39
C ASN A 94 10.15 4.56 2.39
N ASN A 95 8.92 4.26 2.01
CA ASN A 95 7.85 5.26 1.97
C ASN A 95 7.01 5.22 3.25
N ARG A 96 6.30 6.30 3.53
CA ARG A 96 5.30 6.39 4.62
C ARG A 96 3.93 6.67 4.04
N PHE A 97 2.92 5.92 4.46
CA PHE A 97 1.54 6.06 4.00
C PHE A 97 0.57 6.20 5.17
N TYR A 98 -0.28 7.22 5.15
CA TYR A 98 -1.33 7.38 6.14
C TYR A 98 -2.49 8.30 5.71
N GLY A 99 -3.63 8.19 6.40
CA GLY A 99 -4.77 9.11 6.26
C GLY A 99 -5.73 8.80 5.12
N PHE A 100 -5.76 7.58 4.58
CA PHE A 100 -6.65 7.23 3.46
C PHE A 100 -8.00 6.71 3.96
N THR A 101 -9.00 7.59 3.96
CA THR A 101 -10.30 7.38 4.63
C THR A 101 -11.42 8.09 3.85
N SER A 102 -11.86 7.57 2.70
CA SER A 102 -12.96 8.24 2.00
C SER A 102 -14.27 7.93 2.72
N GLY A 103 -14.94 8.96 3.25
CA GLY A 103 -16.21 8.81 3.97
C GLY A 103 -17.36 8.20 3.15
N SER A 104 -17.13 7.86 1.87
CA SER A 104 -18.07 7.17 1.00
C SER A 104 -17.55 5.85 0.43
N THR A 105 -16.25 5.54 0.52
CA THR A 105 -15.62 4.32 -0.02
C THR A 105 -14.36 3.99 0.76
N ASP A 106 -14.18 2.74 1.18
CA ASP A 106 -13.02 2.35 2.00
C ASP A 106 -11.68 2.68 1.32
N GLY A 107 -10.91 3.60 1.91
CA GLY A 107 -9.59 4.01 1.45
C GLY A 107 -8.51 2.94 1.68
N ALA A 108 -7.36 3.08 1.02
CA ALA A 108 -6.22 2.20 1.19
C ALA A 108 -4.87 2.88 0.90
N CYS A 109 -3.81 2.52 1.63
CA CYS A 109 -2.47 2.98 1.27
C CYS A 109 -2.04 2.45 -0.11
N MET A 110 -2.37 1.20 -0.45
CA MET A 110 -2.12 0.60 -1.76
C MET A 110 -3.30 -0.27 -2.20
N GLN A 111 -3.72 -0.12 -3.46
CA GLN A 111 -4.79 -0.95 -4.03
C GLN A 111 -4.60 -1.24 -5.53
N CYS A 112 -5.02 -2.44 -5.96
CA CYS A 112 -5.22 -2.82 -7.36
C CYS A 112 -6.71 -3.07 -7.64
N THR A 113 -7.33 -2.33 -8.57
CA THR A 113 -8.78 -2.46 -8.82
C THR A 113 -9.15 -3.69 -9.65
N ASN A 114 -8.22 -4.23 -10.44
CA ASN A 114 -8.45 -5.44 -11.22
C ASN A 114 -7.49 -6.54 -10.80
N THR A 115 -8.01 -7.50 -10.04
CA THR A 115 -7.27 -8.64 -9.49
C THR A 115 -7.27 -9.87 -10.40
N SER A 116 -7.92 -9.78 -11.57
CA SER A 116 -8.04 -10.91 -12.52
C SER A 116 -6.86 -11.04 -13.47
N THR A 117 -6.11 -9.95 -13.69
CA THR A 117 -4.91 -9.90 -14.51
C THR A 117 -3.67 -10.18 -13.64
N ASP A 118 -2.57 -10.66 -14.26
CA ASP A 118 -1.31 -10.95 -13.57
C ASP A 118 -0.59 -9.67 -13.10
N ALA A 119 -1.19 -8.92 -12.18
CA ALA A 119 -0.62 -7.68 -11.66
C ALA A 119 -1.07 -7.34 -10.24
N PRO A 120 -0.16 -6.82 -9.40
CA PRO A 120 1.25 -6.51 -9.64
C PRO A 120 2.17 -7.73 -9.82
N GLY A 121 3.02 -7.71 -10.84
CA GLY A 121 3.94 -8.81 -11.16
C GLY A 121 5.40 -8.43 -10.97
N LEU A 122 6.18 -9.26 -10.25
CA LEU A 122 7.60 -9.00 -9.98
C LEU A 122 7.86 -7.68 -9.23
N TRP A 123 6.95 -7.27 -8.35
CA TRP A 123 7.15 -6.09 -7.51
C TRP A 123 8.04 -6.41 -6.31
N THR A 124 8.76 -5.40 -5.85
CA THR A 124 9.39 -5.38 -4.53
C THR A 124 8.75 -4.28 -3.70
N VAL A 125 8.15 -4.63 -2.56
CA VAL A 125 7.56 -3.70 -1.60
C VAL A 125 8.28 -3.88 -0.28
N GLU A 126 9.17 -2.94 0.08
CA GLU A 126 10.08 -3.13 1.21
C GLU A 126 10.28 -1.92 2.10
N ASP A 127 10.48 -2.15 3.40
CA ASP A 127 10.89 -1.10 4.35
C ASP A 127 9.92 0.11 4.38
N ASN A 128 8.65 -0.08 4.01
CA ASN A 128 7.62 0.96 4.07
C ASN A 128 6.88 0.94 5.41
N TRP A 129 6.30 2.08 5.77
CA TRP A 129 5.45 2.24 6.94
C TRP A 129 4.01 2.60 6.54
N PHE A 130 3.05 1.84 7.05
CA PHE A 130 1.63 1.97 6.74
C PHE A 130 0.81 2.15 8.02
N ALA A 131 0.00 3.22 8.10
CA ALA A 131 -0.83 3.49 9.27
C ALA A 131 -2.09 4.31 8.94
N ASP A 132 -2.91 4.53 9.98
CA ASP A 132 -4.00 5.52 10.05
C ASP A 132 -4.87 5.63 8.80
N SER A 133 -5.28 4.50 8.24
CA SER A 133 -6.09 4.43 7.01
C SER A 133 -7.14 3.33 7.15
N ASP A 134 -8.24 3.39 6.39
CA ASP A 134 -9.30 2.36 6.43
C ASP A 134 -8.75 0.98 6.09
N ASN A 135 -7.76 0.94 5.19
CA ASN A 135 -6.97 -0.24 4.85
C ASN A 135 -5.52 0.17 4.56
N LEU A 136 -4.58 -0.76 4.71
CA LEU A 136 -3.18 -0.51 4.39
C LEU A 136 -2.87 -1.03 2.98
N ILE A 137 -2.76 -2.35 2.80
CA ILE A 137 -2.67 -2.97 1.47
C ILE A 137 -3.94 -3.76 1.19
N LYS A 138 -4.75 -3.27 0.25
CA LYS A 138 -6.09 -3.79 -0.07
C LYS A 138 -6.15 -4.36 -1.48
N ASP A 139 -6.72 -5.55 -1.61
CA ASP A 139 -7.06 -6.19 -2.88
C ASP A 139 -5.91 -6.17 -3.91
N MET A 140 -4.68 -6.38 -3.47
CA MET A 140 -3.55 -6.57 -4.36
C MET A 140 -3.53 -8.03 -4.85
N SER A 141 -3.07 -8.25 -6.09
CA SER A 141 -2.81 -9.58 -6.64
C SER A 141 -1.33 -9.75 -6.94
N PHE A 142 -0.52 -9.78 -5.88
CA PHE A 142 0.92 -9.95 -6.02
C PHE A 142 1.23 -11.30 -6.67
N LYS A 143 1.95 -11.26 -7.79
CA LYS A 143 2.41 -12.46 -8.51
C LYS A 143 3.93 -12.44 -8.65
N MET A 144 4.59 -13.44 -8.10
CA MET A 144 6.06 -13.52 -8.10
C MET A 144 6.72 -12.28 -7.49
N CYS A 145 6.11 -11.69 -6.46
CA CYS A 145 6.60 -10.47 -5.82
C CYS A 145 7.40 -10.78 -4.56
N THR A 146 8.02 -9.74 -4.01
CA THR A 146 8.61 -9.76 -2.67
C THR A 146 8.03 -8.61 -1.86
N VAL A 147 7.39 -8.92 -0.72
CA VAL A 147 6.84 -7.94 0.21
C VAL A 147 7.49 -8.17 1.57
N ARG A 148 8.43 -7.29 1.96
CA ARG A 148 9.30 -7.57 3.10
C ARG A 148 9.61 -6.40 4.00
N ASN A 149 9.90 -6.66 5.26
CA ASN A 149 10.38 -5.65 6.22
C ASN A 149 9.50 -4.41 6.36
N ASN A 150 8.22 -4.48 5.95
CA ASN A 150 7.30 -3.36 6.10
C ASN A 150 6.71 -3.35 7.51
N THR A 151 6.30 -2.16 7.95
CA THR A 151 5.59 -1.96 9.21
C THR A 151 4.12 -1.63 8.94
N PHE A 152 3.22 -2.45 9.46
CA PHE A 152 1.77 -2.28 9.39
C PHE A 152 1.25 -1.95 10.79
N VAL A 153 0.89 -0.69 11.03
CA VAL A 153 0.45 -0.25 12.36
C VAL A 153 -0.97 -0.75 12.67
N ALA A 154 -1.21 -1.12 13.94
CA ALA A 154 -2.49 -1.68 14.40
C ALA A 154 -3.69 -0.75 14.18
N GLY A 155 -3.46 0.54 14.40
CA GLY A 155 -4.41 1.63 14.26
C GLY A 155 -3.67 2.96 14.44
N GLY A 156 -4.22 4.01 13.85
CA GLY A 156 -3.73 5.38 13.98
C GLY A 156 -4.64 6.22 14.87
N ALA A 157 -4.40 7.53 14.87
CA ALA A 157 -5.17 8.48 15.66
C ALA A 157 -6.64 8.61 15.19
N ASN A 158 -6.90 8.32 13.91
CA ASN A 158 -8.17 8.56 13.25
C ASN A 158 -8.83 7.26 12.78
N GLN A 159 -8.04 6.28 12.33
CA GLN A 159 -8.58 5.03 11.77
C GLN A 159 -7.82 3.78 12.21
N SER A 160 -8.55 2.67 12.27
CA SER A 160 -7.98 1.33 12.39
C SER A 160 -8.24 0.55 11.10
N PRO A 161 -7.18 -0.01 10.48
CA PRO A 161 -7.34 -0.69 9.21
C PRO A 161 -8.17 -1.96 9.35
N THR A 162 -9.18 -2.11 8.49
CA THR A 162 -9.94 -3.36 8.35
C THR A 162 -9.07 -4.44 7.70
N GLN A 163 -8.23 -4.05 6.75
CA GLN A 163 -7.29 -4.93 6.06
C GLN A 163 -5.87 -4.34 6.14
N LYS A 164 -4.93 -5.07 6.76
CA LYS A 164 -3.52 -4.64 6.78
C LYS A 164 -2.75 -5.12 5.54
N LEU A 165 -2.95 -6.37 5.13
CA LEU A 165 -2.38 -6.89 3.89
C LEU A 165 -3.30 -7.95 3.31
N LYS A 166 -3.85 -7.71 2.13
CA LYS A 166 -4.77 -8.63 1.45
C LYS A 166 -4.27 -8.93 0.05
N ASN A 167 -3.83 -10.17 -0.17
CA ASN A 167 -3.32 -10.68 -1.45
C ASN A 167 -4.39 -11.47 -2.23
N THR A 168 -5.44 -10.80 -2.67
CA THR A 168 -6.53 -11.42 -3.44
C THR A 168 -6.01 -11.95 -4.79
N ASN A 169 -6.18 -13.23 -5.10
CA ASN A 169 -5.77 -13.85 -6.38
C ASN A 169 -4.26 -13.76 -6.72
N GLY A 170 -3.41 -13.47 -5.72
CA GLY A 170 -1.97 -13.51 -5.89
C GLY A 170 -1.42 -14.94 -5.97
N SER A 171 -0.13 -15.05 -6.30
CA SER A 171 0.57 -16.34 -6.33
C SER A 171 2.09 -16.17 -6.28
N LEU A 172 2.79 -17.20 -5.80
CA LEU A 172 4.25 -17.30 -5.82
C LEU A 172 4.95 -16.08 -5.19
N THR A 173 4.31 -15.40 -4.24
CA THR A 173 4.84 -14.18 -3.63
C THR A 173 5.45 -14.49 -2.26
N ASN A 174 6.61 -13.88 -1.99
CA ASN A 174 7.28 -14.01 -0.71
C ASN A 174 6.89 -12.84 0.20
N PHE A 175 6.23 -13.15 1.31
CA PHE A 175 5.89 -12.22 2.38
C PHE A 175 6.76 -12.54 3.60
N TYR A 176 7.75 -11.70 3.92
CA TYR A 176 8.64 -12.02 5.05
C TYR A 176 9.20 -10.82 5.81
N GLY A 177 9.48 -11.02 7.10
CA GLY A 177 10.10 -10.00 7.95
C GLY A 177 9.22 -8.78 8.21
N ASN A 178 7.93 -8.81 7.84
CA ASN A 178 7.03 -7.70 8.09
C ASN A 178 6.57 -7.69 9.56
N SER A 179 6.30 -6.50 10.09
CA SER A 179 5.71 -6.32 11.42
C SER A 179 4.26 -5.87 11.30
N PHE A 180 3.36 -6.61 11.94
CA PHE A 180 1.94 -6.30 12.05
C PHE A 180 1.63 -5.92 13.50
N GLY A 181 1.37 -4.64 13.74
CA GLY A 181 0.93 -4.17 15.05
C GLY A 181 -0.47 -4.71 15.35
N GLY A 182 -0.69 -5.11 16.60
CA GLY A 182 -1.98 -5.63 17.05
C GLY A 182 -2.33 -7.01 16.46
N VAL A 183 -3.55 -7.45 16.76
CA VAL A 183 -4.15 -8.69 16.25
C VAL A 183 -4.13 -8.74 14.71
N TYR A 184 -3.70 -9.88 14.16
CA TYR A 184 -3.74 -10.17 12.73
C TYR A 184 -4.53 -11.46 12.49
N THR A 185 -5.69 -11.39 11.83
CA THR A 185 -6.57 -12.55 11.63
C THR A 185 -6.88 -12.76 10.16
N LEU A 186 -7.22 -13.99 9.78
CA LEU A 186 -7.63 -14.30 8.39
C LEU A 186 -8.85 -13.50 7.91
N ALA A 187 -9.72 -13.04 8.83
CA ALA A 187 -10.88 -12.21 8.51
C ALA A 187 -10.51 -10.72 8.25
N GLY A 188 -9.37 -10.24 8.77
CA GLY A 188 -8.91 -8.85 8.66
C GLY A 188 -7.49 -8.68 8.11
N GLY A 189 -6.86 -9.74 7.59
CA GLY A 189 -5.42 -9.71 7.37
C GLY A 189 -4.84 -11.04 6.89
N TYR A 190 -4.45 -11.02 5.62
CA TYR A 190 -3.92 -12.08 4.77
C TYR A 190 -4.97 -13.05 4.23
N VAL A 191 -5.16 -12.96 2.92
CA VAL A 191 -5.71 -14.05 2.10
C VAL A 191 -4.53 -14.58 1.31
N ALA A 192 -4.13 -15.83 1.58
CA ALA A 192 -3.02 -16.45 0.88
C ALA A 192 -3.36 -16.69 -0.60
N GLY A 193 -2.44 -16.35 -1.48
CA GLY A 193 -2.42 -16.79 -2.87
C GLY A 193 -1.84 -18.20 -3.02
N SER A 194 -1.88 -18.72 -4.25
CA SER A 194 -1.33 -20.06 -4.54
C SER A 194 0.19 -20.06 -4.54
N GLY A 195 0.81 -20.89 -3.69
CA GLY A 195 2.26 -21.02 -3.61
C GLY A 195 2.97 -19.80 -3.02
N ASP A 196 2.25 -18.96 -2.29
CA ASP A 196 2.85 -17.86 -1.52
C ASP A 196 3.66 -18.40 -0.33
N ASP A 197 4.77 -17.74 0.00
CA ASP A 197 5.53 -17.99 1.22
C ASP A 197 5.22 -16.91 2.26
N TRP A 198 4.83 -17.34 3.47
CA TRP A 198 4.54 -16.49 4.61
C TRP A 198 5.50 -16.83 5.75
N SER A 199 6.74 -16.38 5.65
CA SER A 199 7.81 -16.77 6.56
C SER A 199 8.33 -15.58 7.38
N GLY A 200 8.49 -15.75 8.69
CA GLY A 200 9.16 -14.75 9.54
C GLY A 200 8.43 -13.40 9.70
N ASN A 201 7.13 -13.31 9.40
CA ASN A 201 6.32 -12.14 9.75
C ASN A 201 6.00 -12.14 11.25
N MET A 202 5.87 -10.97 11.86
CA MET A 202 5.57 -10.82 13.28
C MET A 202 4.20 -10.19 13.54
N ALA A 203 3.39 -10.77 14.44
CA ALA A 203 2.10 -10.22 14.87
C ALA A 203 1.81 -10.49 16.35
N GLU A 204 0.79 -9.85 16.92
CA GLU A 204 0.33 -10.15 18.28
C GLU A 204 -0.22 -11.59 18.36
N ASP A 205 0.06 -12.29 19.46
CA ASP A 205 -0.43 -13.65 19.68
C ASP A 205 -1.95 -13.69 19.87
N VAL A 206 -2.64 -14.44 19.01
CA VAL A 206 -4.10 -14.62 19.06
C VAL A 206 -4.44 -16.09 18.98
N ALA A 207 -5.17 -16.56 19.99
CA ALA A 207 -5.59 -17.96 20.06
C ALA A 207 -6.44 -18.35 18.84
N GLY A 208 -6.00 -19.38 18.11
CA GLY A 208 -6.72 -19.93 16.96
C GLY A 208 -6.36 -19.32 15.61
N GLU A 209 -5.45 -18.34 15.56
CA GLU A 209 -5.05 -17.69 14.30
C GLU A 209 -3.77 -18.30 13.73
N ALA A 210 -3.85 -18.76 12.47
CA ALA A 210 -2.72 -19.35 11.75
C ALA A 210 -1.84 -18.32 11.03
N ALA A 211 -2.28 -17.05 10.95
CA ALA A 211 -1.62 -16.00 10.17
C ALA A 211 -0.46 -15.31 10.92
N ASN A 212 -0.21 -15.65 12.18
CA ASN A 212 0.60 -14.80 13.07
C ASN A 212 2.12 -14.92 12.88
N GLY A 213 2.61 -15.91 12.12
CA GLY A 213 4.05 -16.14 11.97
C GLY A 213 4.76 -16.28 13.33
N TRP A 214 5.73 -15.41 13.62
CA TRP A 214 6.33 -15.25 14.94
C TRP A 214 5.47 -14.31 15.80
N THR A 215 5.06 -14.75 16.99
CA THR A 215 4.15 -13.97 17.83
C THR A 215 4.85 -13.22 18.96
N PHE A 216 4.27 -12.10 19.38
CA PHE A 216 4.68 -11.39 20.58
C PHE A 216 3.47 -11.10 21.48
N LYS A 217 3.74 -10.87 22.78
CA LYS A 217 2.75 -10.35 23.73
C LYS A 217 2.95 -8.85 23.91
N VAL A 218 1.86 -8.09 23.90
CA VAL A 218 1.89 -6.67 24.24
C VAL A 218 2.26 -6.52 25.72
N PRO A 219 3.28 -5.71 26.09
CA PRO A 219 3.60 -5.43 27.48
C PRO A 219 2.38 -4.88 28.23
N ALA A 220 2.14 -5.35 29.45
CA ALA A 220 1.11 -4.78 30.30
C ALA A 220 1.42 -3.30 30.59
N SER A 221 0.40 -2.46 30.43
CA SER A 221 0.40 -1.05 30.81
C SER A 221 0.41 -0.86 32.32
#